data_AF-A0ABD4S7Y4-F1
#
_entry.id   AF-A0ABD4S7Y4-F1
#
_cell.length_a   1.000
_cell.length_b   1.000
_cell.length_c   1.000
_cell.angle_alpha   90.00
_cell.angle_beta   90.00
_cell.angle_gamma   90.00
#
_symmetry.space_group_name_H-M   'P 1'
#
loop_
_entity.id
_entity.type
_entity.pdbx_description
1 polymer ?
#
loop_
_entity_poly.entity_id
_entity_poly.type
_entity_poly.pdbx_seq_one_letter_code
_entity_poly.pdbx_strand_id
1 'polypeptide(L)' 'MLGYEKIKYYYDNKMWTKEMVKNSVDKNKITATEYKEIVGEDYIA' A
#
# COMPACT_ATOMS: atom_id res chain seq x y z
N MET A 1 7.26 12.64 -4.93
CA MET A 1 6.76 11.39 -5.55
C MET A 1 6.14 10.52 -4.46
N LEU A 2 4.97 9.92 -4.69
CA LEU A 2 4.40 8.85 -3.84
C LEU A 2 5.08 7.53 -4.23
N GLY A 3 5.57 6.78 -3.24
CA GLY A 3 6.21 5.48 -3.39
C GLY A 3 6.11 4.70 -2.08
N TYR A 4 6.72 3.52 -2.03
CA TYR A 4 6.61 2.57 -0.92
C TYR A 4 6.68 3.21 0.47
N GLU A 5 7.76 3.94 0.79
CA GLU A 5 8.00 4.50 2.13
C GLU A 5 6.89 5.44 2.58
N LYS A 6 6.37 6.28 1.68
CA LYS A 6 5.28 7.21 2.00
C LYS A 6 3.96 6.48 2.20
N ILE A 7 3.68 5.48 1.37
CA ILE A 7 2.44 4.70 1.48
C ILE A 7 2.46 3.90 2.78
N LYS A 8 3.60 3.28 3.10
CA LYS A 8 3.82 2.59 4.39
C LYS A 8 3.64 3.56 5.56
N TYR A 9 4.26 4.73 5.51
CA TYR A 9 4.08 5.77 6.54
C TYR A 9 2.61 6.16 6.73
N TYR A 10 1.86 6.41 5.65
CA TYR A 10 0.45 6.77 5.75
C TYR A 10 -0.42 5.64 6.31
N TYR A 11 -0.12 4.38 5.95
CA TYR A 11 -0.84 3.23 6.50
C TYR A 11 -0.53 2.99 7.98
N ASP A 12 0.76 3.03 8.35
CA ASP A 12 1.22 2.85 9.74
C ASP A 12 0.63 3.91 10.68
N ASN A 13 0.54 5.16 10.20
CA ASN A 13 -0.07 6.28 10.93
C ASN A 13 -1.61 6.32 10.83
N LYS A 14 -2.25 5.26 10.30
CA LYS A 14 -3.71 5.13 10.13
C LYS A 14 -4.36 6.26 9.32
N MET A 15 -3.58 6.95 8.50
CA MET A 15 -4.08 7.96 7.57
C MET A 15 -4.71 7.32 6.34
N TRP A 16 -4.25 6.13 5.96
CA TRP A 16 -4.73 5.38 4.79
C TRP A 16 -5.31 4.04 5.20
N THR A 17 -6.39 3.64 4.52
CA THR A 17 -6.98 2.31 4.65
C THR A 17 -6.25 1.30 3.76
N LYS A 18 -6.45 0.00 3.99
CA LYS A 18 -5.90 -1.04 3.12
C LYS A 18 -6.38 -0.91 1.66
N GLU A 19 -7.59 -0.44 1.43
CA GLU A 19 -8.11 -0.16 0.08
C GLU A 19 -7.34 0.99 -0.62
N MET A 20 -6.89 1.99 0.13
CA MET A 20 -6.03 3.05 -0.42
C MET A 20 -4.63 2.53 -0.79
N VAL A 21 -4.09 1.59 0.01
CA VAL A 21 -2.84 0.90 -0.33
C VAL A 21 -3.06 0.00 -1.56
N LYS A 22 -4.22 -0.67 -1.68
CA LYS A 22 -4.61 -1.48 -2.85
C LYS A 22 -4.61 -0.65 -4.13
N ASN A 23 -5.25 0.52 -4.10
CA ASN A 23 -5.26 1.48 -5.21
C ASN A 23 -3.85 1.94 -5.64
N SER A 24 -2.85 1.84 -4.75
CA SER A 24 -1.47 2.17 -5.08
C SER A 24 -0.79 1.07 -5.89
N VAL A 25 -1.21 -0.19 -5.72
CA VAL A 25 -0.84 -1.30 -6.59
C VAL A 25 -1.43 -1.08 -7.98
N ASP A 26 -2.73 -0.77 -8.06
CA ASP A 26 -3.43 -0.50 -9.35
C ASP A 26 -2.82 0.67 -10.13
N LYS A 27 -2.30 1.67 -9.41
CA LYS A 27 -1.62 2.84 -9.97
C LYS A 27 -0.13 2.62 -10.25
N ASN A 28 0.36 1.38 -10.13
CA ASN A 28 1.77 1.00 -10.30
C ASN A 28 2.72 1.85 -9.45
N LYS A 29 2.31 2.20 -8.22
CA LYS A 29 3.16 2.92 -7.25
C LYS A 29 3.93 1.99 -6.34
N ILE A 30 3.37 0.81 -6.11
CA ILE A 30 3.95 -0.31 -5.38
C ILE A 30 3.51 -1.61 -6.06
N THR A 31 4.13 -2.72 -5.68
CA THR A 31 3.84 -4.07 -6.13
C THR A 31 2.88 -4.78 -5.17
N ALA A 32 2.31 -5.92 -5.58
CA ALA A 32 1.51 -6.78 -4.72
C ALA A 32 2.30 -7.30 -3.50
N THR A 33 3.60 -7.55 -3.67
CA THR A 33 4.51 -7.95 -2.58
C THR A 33 4.66 -6.83 -1.55
N GLU A 34 4.90 -5.61 -2.02
CA GLU A 34 4.99 -4.43 -1.16
C GLU A 34 3.68 -4.11 -0.45
N TYR A 35 2.52 -4.33 -1.10
CA TYR A 35 1.22 -4.27 -0.43
C TYR A 35 1.16 -5.24 0.74
N LYS A 36 1.59 -6.49 0.55
CA LYS A 36 1.62 -7.51 1.61
C LYS A 36 2.55 -7.12 2.76
N GLU A 37 3.69 -6.49 2.48
CA GLU A 37 4.58 -5.98 3.52
C GLU A 37 3.96 -4.83 4.33
N ILE A 38 3.19 -3.95 3.68
CA ILE A 38 2.54 -2.81 4.35
C ILE A 38 1.32 -3.28 5.15
N VAL A 39 0.45 -4.07 4.54
CA VAL A 39 -0.86 -4.43 5.09
C VAL A 39 -0.81 -5.70 5.95
N GLY A 40 0.12 -6.61 5.67
CA GLY A 40 0.19 -7.94 6.27
C GLY A 40 -0.78 -8.97 5.66
N GLU A 41 -1.56 -8.58 4.66
CA GLU A 41 -2.53 -9.42 3.94
C GLU A 41 -2.10 -9.60 2.48
N ASP A 42 -2.46 -10.73 1.87
CA ASP A 42 -2.25 -10.92 0.43
C ASP A 42 -3.06 -9.90 -0.39
N TYR A 43 -2.46 -9.41 -1.47
CA TYR A 43 -3.15 -8.56 -2.42
C TYR A 43 -4.17 -9.39 -3.21
N ILE A 44 -5.45 -9.01 -3.12
CA ILE A 44 -6.54 -9.60 -3.90
C ILE A 44 -7.03 -8.53 -4.87
N ALA A 45 -6.85 -8.77 -6.18
CA ALA A 45 -7.31 -7.88 -7.25
C ALA A 45 -8.83 -7.75 -7.26
#